data_AF-A0A670YWY1-F1
#
_entry.id   AF-A0A670YWY1-F1
#
_cell.length_a   1.000
_cell.length_b   1.000
_cell.length_c   1.000
_cell.angle_alpha   90.00
_cell.angle_beta   90.00
_cell.angle_gamma   90.00
#
_symmetry.space_group_name_H-M   'P 1'
#
loop_
_entity.id
_entity.type
_entity.pdbx_description
1 polymer ?
#
loop_
_entity_poly.entity_id
_entity_poly.type
_entity_poly.pdbx_seq_one_letter_code
_entity_poly.pdbx_strand_id
1 'polypeptide(L)'
;MISLNTSRPGELKESHEDFLDNPSLQIQIAIVFGASTLEHIFNLCRGNFDFLVRLPDTLLLYIMSYLDLEDIARLSQVSHRFETLCNSDKLWEVIVQDLLGTITPEMKSLAQEIGWKQFFFTNKLQLQLQLRRRKKKSPGSSGSLSD
;
A
#
# COMPACT_ATOMS: atom_id res chain seq x y z
N MET A 1 2.87 57.96 15.15
CA MET A 1 1.71 57.12 14.77
C MET A 1 2.24 56.07 13.81
N ILE A 2 2.56 54.88 14.30
CA ILE A 2 3.11 53.78 13.49
C ILE A 2 1.91 53.09 12.85
N SER A 3 1.68 53.31 11.56
CA SER A 3 0.65 52.56 10.83
C SER A 3 1.12 51.12 10.67
N LEU A 4 0.62 50.25 11.55
CA LEU A 4 0.65 48.80 11.35
C LEU A 4 -0.18 48.51 10.09
N ASN A 5 0.50 48.16 9.01
CA ASN A 5 -0.13 47.79 7.75
C ASN A 5 -0.89 46.48 7.97
N THR A 6 -2.17 46.58 8.30
CA THR A 6 -3.10 45.45 8.42
C THR A 6 -3.56 44.99 7.03
N SER A 7 -2.60 44.75 6.14
CA SER A 7 -2.88 44.13 4.85
C SER A 7 -3.35 42.72 5.11
N ARG A 8 -4.62 42.44 4.78
CA ARG A 8 -5.14 41.07 4.77
C ARG A 8 -4.17 40.21 3.94
N PRO A 9 -3.95 38.92 4.30
CA PRO A 9 -3.12 38.04 3.49
C PRO A 9 -3.59 38.11 2.03
N GLY A 10 -2.69 38.53 1.14
CA GLY A 10 -2.93 38.50 -0.30
C GLY A 10 -2.57 37.12 -0.85
N GLU A 11 -3.26 36.70 -1.91
CA GLU A 11 -2.90 35.53 -2.69
C GLU A 11 -2.33 36.00 -4.03
N LEU A 12 -1.15 35.50 -4.39
CA LEU A 12 -0.55 35.64 -5.71
C LEU A 12 -0.45 34.25 -6.34
N LYS A 13 -0.83 34.12 -7.62
CA LYS A 13 -0.71 32.88 -8.39
C LYS A 13 0.35 33.09 -9.46
N GLU A 14 1.38 32.26 -9.43
CA GLU A 14 2.51 32.26 -10.38
C GLU A 14 2.67 30.86 -10.98
N SER A 15 3.33 30.77 -12.13
CA SER A 15 3.62 29.47 -12.75
C SER A 15 4.71 28.71 -11.99
N HIS A 16 4.90 27.43 -12.33
CA HIS A 16 6.02 26.66 -11.79
C HIS A 16 7.36 27.23 -12.28
N GLU A 17 7.45 27.68 -13.54
CA GLU A 17 8.64 28.31 -14.11
C GLU A 17 8.97 29.62 -13.39
N ASP A 18 7.97 30.46 -13.12
CA ASP A 18 8.15 31.72 -12.39
C ASP A 18 8.81 31.50 -11.01
N PHE A 19 8.42 30.43 -10.30
CA PHE A 19 9.06 30.05 -9.04
C PHE A 19 10.52 29.60 -9.24
N LEU A 20 10.80 28.79 -10.26
CA LEU A 20 12.15 28.28 -10.55
C LEU A 20 13.13 29.41 -10.88
N ASP A 21 12.64 30.49 -11.50
CA ASP A 21 13.39 31.68 -11.85
C ASP A 21 13.46 32.74 -10.72
N ASN A 22 12.95 32.43 -9.52
CA ASN A 22 12.93 33.35 -8.37
C ASN A 22 13.80 32.87 -7.17
N PRO A 23 15.12 33.12 -7.20
CA PRO A 23 16.03 32.76 -6.10
C PRO A 23 15.66 33.40 -4.75
N SER A 24 15.10 34.62 -4.77
CA SER A 24 14.73 35.33 -3.55
C SER A 24 13.60 34.62 -2.80
N LEU A 25 12.58 34.16 -3.51
CA LEU A 25 11.48 33.38 -2.93
C LEU A 25 11.97 32.02 -2.43
N GLN A 26 12.82 31.34 -3.20
CA GLN A 26 13.43 30.06 -2.81
C GLN A 26 14.20 30.18 -1.47
N ILE A 27 15.02 31.23 -1.32
CA ILE A 27 15.75 31.51 -0.07
C ILE A 27 14.78 31.74 1.08
N GLN A 28 13.72 32.54 0.89
CA GLN A 28 12.72 32.79 1.93
C GLN A 28 12.02 31.51 2.37
N ILE A 29 11.64 30.64 1.43
CA ILE A 29 11.03 29.34 1.73
C ILE A 29 11.98 28.47 2.55
N ALA A 30 13.26 28.37 2.17
CA ALA A 30 14.24 27.61 2.95
C ALA A 30 14.41 28.14 4.37
N ILE A 31 14.42 29.47 4.55
CA ILE A 31 14.56 30.11 5.87
C ILE A 31 13.32 29.86 6.75
N VAL A 32 12.12 29.96 6.18
CA VAL A 32 10.87 29.88 6.96
C VAL A 32 10.40 28.42 7.17
N PHE A 33 10.52 27.58 6.14
CA PHE A 33 9.97 26.22 6.12
C PHE A 33 11.03 25.11 6.07
N GLY A 34 12.32 25.46 5.93
CA GLY A 34 13.42 24.51 5.88
C GLY A 34 13.76 23.98 4.48
N ALA A 35 14.95 23.39 4.37
CA ALA A 35 15.51 22.88 3.11
C ALA A 35 14.70 21.73 2.51
N SER A 36 14.13 20.84 3.33
CA SER A 36 13.31 19.71 2.86
C SER A 36 12.03 20.19 2.17
N THR A 37 11.40 21.25 2.68
CA THR A 37 10.23 21.87 2.05
C THR A 37 10.60 22.51 0.71
N LEU A 38 11.73 23.21 0.66
CA LEU A 38 12.22 23.82 -0.58
C LEU A 38 12.50 22.73 -1.65
N GLU A 39 13.18 21.65 -1.27
CA GLU A 39 13.45 20.52 -2.16
C GLU A 39 12.16 19.87 -2.67
N HIS A 40 11.17 19.69 -1.80
CA HIS A 40 9.84 19.19 -2.18
C HIS A 40 9.18 20.10 -3.23
N ILE A 41 9.23 21.43 -3.06
CA ILE A 41 8.65 22.39 -4.01
C ILE A 41 9.42 22.38 -5.34
N PHE A 42 10.75 22.27 -5.32
CA PHE A 42 11.53 22.10 -6.55
C PHE A 42 11.11 20.85 -7.34
N ASN A 43 10.95 19.73 -6.65
CA ASN A 43 10.49 18.49 -7.28
C ASN A 43 9.11 18.68 -7.89
N LEU A 44 8.18 19.32 -7.17
CA LEU A 44 6.86 19.67 -7.67
C LEU A 44 6.92 20.52 -8.96
N CYS A 45 7.67 21.62 -8.93
CA CYS A 45 7.77 22.55 -10.06
C CYS A 45 8.47 21.93 -11.28
N ARG A 46 9.37 20.96 -11.08
CA ARG A 46 10.06 20.21 -12.15
C ARG A 46 9.26 19.03 -12.69
N GLY A 47 8.08 18.76 -12.14
CA GLY A 47 7.24 17.63 -12.55
C GLY A 47 7.62 16.29 -11.90
N ASN A 48 8.50 16.29 -10.90
CA ASN A 48 8.86 15.12 -10.09
C ASN A 48 7.86 14.97 -8.93
N PHE A 49 6.70 14.41 -9.22
CA PHE A 49 5.61 14.29 -8.25
C PHE A 49 5.66 12.96 -7.47
N ASP A 50 5.71 13.05 -6.15
CA ASP A 50 5.53 11.88 -5.26
C ASP A 50 4.03 11.54 -5.09
N PHE A 51 3.33 11.27 -6.19
CA PHE A 51 1.88 11.02 -6.18
C PHE A 51 1.50 9.87 -5.25
N LEU A 52 2.24 8.76 -5.30
CA LEU A 52 1.91 7.55 -4.55
C LEU A 52 1.93 7.80 -3.03
N VAL A 53 2.89 8.57 -2.53
CA VAL A 53 2.99 8.91 -1.10
C VAL A 53 1.92 9.92 -0.67
N ARG A 54 1.28 10.63 -1.61
CA ARG A 54 0.23 11.63 -1.32
C ARG A 54 -1.18 11.07 -1.44
N LEU A 55 -1.36 9.92 -2.09
CA LEU A 55 -2.68 9.31 -2.24
C LEU A 55 -3.27 8.93 -0.86
N PRO A 56 -4.58 9.10 -0.65
CA PRO A 56 -5.29 8.54 0.50
C PRO A 56 -5.11 7.02 0.60
N ASP A 57 -5.08 6.49 1.82
CA ASP A 57 -4.92 5.06 2.07
C ASP A 57 -5.95 4.19 1.35
N THR A 58 -7.18 4.68 1.18
CA THR A 58 -8.24 3.96 0.44
C THR A 58 -7.90 3.75 -1.03
N LEU A 59 -7.30 4.75 -1.69
CA LEU A 59 -6.87 4.62 -3.09
C LEU A 59 -5.62 3.75 -3.20
N LEU A 60 -4.70 3.84 -2.23
CA LEU A 60 -3.54 2.96 -2.18
C LEU A 60 -3.93 1.50 -2.01
N LEU A 61 -4.83 1.19 -1.09
CA LEU A 61 -5.35 -0.16 -0.89
C LEU A 61 -6.04 -0.69 -2.16
N TYR A 62 -6.77 0.17 -2.87
CA TYR A 62 -7.36 -0.18 -4.16
C TYR A 62 -6.29 -0.52 -5.21
N ILE A 63 -5.26 0.31 -5.38
CA ILE A 63 -4.14 0.02 -6.29
C ILE A 63 -3.42 -1.27 -5.89
N MET A 64 -3.15 -1.46 -4.60
CA MET A 64 -2.47 -2.65 -4.06
C MET A 64 -3.27 -3.94 -4.30
N SER A 65 -4.61 -3.87 -4.39
CA SER A 65 -5.44 -5.04 -4.65
C SER A 65 -5.20 -5.67 -6.03
N TYR A 66 -4.58 -4.94 -6.96
CA TYR A 66 -4.19 -5.44 -8.28
C TYR A 66 -2.79 -6.05 -8.32
N LEU A 67 -2.02 -5.96 -7.22
CA LEU A 67 -0.67 -6.48 -7.15
C LEU A 67 -0.68 -7.96 -6.79
N ASP A 68 0.30 -8.70 -7.32
CA ASP A 68 0.53 -10.06 -6.87
C ASP A 68 1.18 -10.09 -5.46
N LEU A 69 1.22 -11.28 -4.86
CA LEU A 69 1.75 -11.42 -3.50
C LEU A 69 3.25 -11.08 -3.39
N GLU A 70 4.01 -11.22 -4.48
CA GLU A 70 5.45 -10.90 -4.50
C GLU A 70 5.64 -9.39 -4.51
N ASP A 71 4.88 -8.68 -5.34
CA ASP A 71 4.83 -7.23 -5.42
C ASP A 71 4.38 -6.61 -4.10
N ILE A 72 3.36 -7.17 -3.44
CA ILE A 72 2.94 -6.73 -2.11
C ILE A 72 4.07 -6.89 -1.08
N ALA A 73 4.79 -8.02 -1.12
CA ALA A 73 5.92 -8.26 -0.22
C ALA A 73 7.10 -7.31 -0.50
N ARG A 74 7.36 -6.96 -1.77
CA ARG A 74 8.37 -5.96 -2.14
C ARG A 74 7.93 -4.55 -1.71
N LEU A 75 6.69 -4.18 -1.97
CA LEU A 75 6.14 -2.87 -1.63
C LEU A 75 6.15 -2.62 -0.12
N SER A 76 5.90 -3.65 0.70
CA SER A 76 5.97 -3.54 2.16
C SER A 76 7.35 -3.13 2.69
N GLN A 77 8.42 -3.30 1.90
CA GLN A 77 9.79 -2.97 2.29
C GLN A 77 10.20 -1.54 1.88
N VAL A 78 9.34 -0.82 1.16
CA VAL A 78 9.65 0.52 0.63
C VAL A 78 9.54 1.61 1.71
N SER A 79 8.55 1.52 2.60
CA SER A 79 8.36 2.47 3.71
C SER A 79 7.48 1.89 4.81
N HIS A 80 7.56 2.44 6.03
CA HIS A 80 6.68 2.05 7.14
C HIS A 80 5.18 2.20 6.84
N ARG A 81 4.82 3.19 6.03
CA ARG A 81 3.42 3.36 5.62
C ARG A 81 2.97 2.22 4.72
N PHE A 82 3.80 1.83 3.74
CA PHE A 82 3.48 0.70 2.88
C PHE A 82 3.56 -0.63 3.62
N GLU A 83 4.49 -0.78 4.57
CA GLU A 83 4.52 -1.91 5.49
C GLU A 83 3.18 -2.04 6.21
N THR A 84 2.66 -0.95 6.78
CA THR A 84 1.38 -0.95 7.50
C THR A 84 0.21 -1.32 6.56
N LEU A 85 0.13 -0.70 5.38
CA LEU A 85 -0.96 -0.95 4.42
C LEU A 85 -0.93 -2.37 3.86
N CYS A 86 0.25 -2.87 3.47
CA CYS A 86 0.45 -4.21 2.93
C CYS A 86 0.15 -5.31 3.97
N ASN A 87 0.21 -4.98 5.26
CA ASN A 87 -0.14 -5.89 6.36
C ASN A 87 -1.55 -5.68 6.92
N SER A 88 -2.33 -4.75 6.35
CA SER A 88 -3.66 -4.41 6.86
C SER A 88 -4.70 -5.48 6.55
N ASP A 89 -5.60 -5.72 7.50
CA ASP A 89 -6.71 -6.66 7.33
C ASP A 89 -7.61 -6.30 6.14
N LYS A 90 -7.78 -5.00 5.85
CA LYS A 90 -8.56 -4.53 4.71
C LYS A 90 -8.00 -5.04 3.38
N LEU A 91 -6.68 -4.99 3.21
CA LEU A 91 -6.04 -5.49 1.99
C LEU A 91 -6.17 -7.01 1.90
N TRP A 92 -5.86 -7.70 2.99
CA TRP A 92 -5.87 -9.17 3.01
C TRP A 92 -7.27 -9.76 2.87
N GLU A 93 -8.32 -9.08 3.35
CA GLU A 93 -9.71 -9.46 3.07
C GLU A 93 -9.99 -9.47 1.57
N VAL A 94 -9.62 -8.42 0.85
CA VAL A 94 -9.81 -8.32 -0.62
C VAL A 94 -9.03 -9.41 -1.35
N ILE A 95 -7.77 -9.64 -0.99
CA ILE A 95 -6.93 -10.68 -1.58
C ILE A 95 -7.56 -12.07 -1.39
N VAL A 96 -8.05 -12.36 -0.17
CA VAL A 96 -8.68 -13.64 0.14
C VAL A 96 -10.00 -13.81 -0.60
N GLN A 97 -10.81 -12.74 -0.72
CA GLN A 97 -12.05 -12.73 -1.49
C GLN A 97 -11.79 -13.02 -2.97
N ASP A 98 -10.81 -12.37 -3.58
CA ASP A 98 -10.47 -12.56 -4.99
C ASP A 98 -9.98 -13.99 -5.27
N LEU A 99 -9.18 -14.55 -4.36
CA LEU A 99 -8.61 -15.91 -4.52
C LEU A 99 -9.59 -17.05 -4.23
N LEU A 100 -10.49 -16.90 -3.26
CA LEU A 100 -11.42 -17.97 -2.84
C LEU A 100 -12.82 -17.83 -3.46
N GLY A 101 -13.16 -16.64 -3.98
CA GLY A 101 -14.45 -16.31 -4.58
C GLY A 101 -15.58 -16.21 -3.55
N THR A 102 -15.93 -17.32 -2.88
CA THR A 102 -17.00 -17.36 -1.87
C THR A 102 -16.41 -17.57 -0.47
N ILE A 103 -16.66 -16.61 0.41
CA ILE A 103 -16.28 -16.69 1.83
C ILE A 103 -17.52 -17.07 2.64
N THR A 104 -17.46 -18.20 3.35
CA THR A 104 -18.56 -18.61 4.24
C THR A 104 -18.58 -17.77 5.52
N PRO A 105 -19.72 -17.67 6.23
CA PRO A 105 -19.78 -16.96 7.51
C PRO A 105 -18.77 -17.46 8.54
N GLU A 106 -18.49 -18.77 8.55
CA GLU A 106 -17.51 -19.39 9.45
C GLU A 106 -16.08 -18.96 9.11
N MET A 107 -15.74 -18.90 7.81
CA MET A 107 -14.45 -18.41 7.34
C MET A 107 -14.26 -16.94 7.71
N LYS A 108 -15.31 -16.12 7.53
CA LYS A 108 -15.29 -14.70 7.91
C LYS A 108 -15.14 -14.52 9.41
N SER A 109 -15.87 -15.29 10.22
CA SER A 109 -15.76 -15.27 11.68
C SER A 109 -14.34 -15.63 12.14
N LEU A 110 -13.76 -16.68 11.57
CA LEU A 110 -12.40 -17.09 11.91
C LEU A 110 -11.38 -16.03 11.48
N ALA A 111 -11.51 -15.47 10.28
CA ALA A 111 -10.62 -14.42 9.80
C ALA A 111 -10.70 -13.14 10.66
N GLN A 112 -11.87 -12.79 11.18
CA GLN A 112 -12.03 -11.68 12.12
C GLN A 112 -11.37 -11.93 13.48
N GLU A 113 -11.26 -13.20 13.90
CA GLU A 113 -10.61 -13.57 15.17
C GLU A 113 -9.09 -13.57 15.06
N ILE A 114 -8.53 -14.13 13.98
CA ILE A 114 -7.08 -14.35 13.85
C ILE A 114 -6.38 -13.36 12.90
N GLY A 115 -7.14 -12.54 12.18
CA GLY A 115 -6.66 -11.65 11.12
C GLY A 115 -6.66 -12.32 9.74
N TRP A 116 -6.96 -11.53 8.70
CA TRP A 116 -7.11 -12.03 7.32
C TRP A 116 -5.81 -12.56 6.74
N LYS A 117 -4.67 -11.92 7.05
CA LYS A 117 -3.35 -12.38 6.63
C LYS A 117 -3.03 -13.76 7.22
N GLN A 118 -3.28 -13.93 8.52
CA GLN A 118 -3.03 -15.19 9.21
C GLN A 118 -3.98 -16.29 8.71
N PHE A 119 -5.25 -15.96 8.49
CA PHE A 119 -6.23 -16.84 7.85
C PHE A 119 -5.76 -17.33 6.48
N PHE A 120 -5.25 -16.43 5.63
CA PHE A 120 -4.71 -16.79 4.32
C PHE A 120 -3.57 -17.81 4.42
N PHE A 121 -2.57 -17.55 5.26
CA PHE A 121 -1.41 -18.45 5.39
C PHE A 121 -1.77 -19.78 6.04
N THR A 122 -2.65 -19.79 7.05
CA THR A 122 -3.14 -21.03 7.67
C THR A 122 -3.92 -21.89 6.69
N ASN A 123 -4.81 -21.31 5.88
CA ASN A 123 -5.57 -22.05 4.88
C ASN A 123 -4.67 -22.57 3.73
N LYS A 124 -3.72 -21.76 3.24
CA LYS A 124 -2.72 -22.18 2.25
C LYS A 124 -1.86 -23.35 2.77
N LEU A 125 -1.44 -23.30 4.04
CA LEU A 125 -0.72 -24.39 4.70
C LEU A 125 -1.58 -25.64 4.87
N GLN A 126 -2.85 -25.49 5.24
CA GLN A 126 -3.80 -26.60 5.34
C GLN A 126 -3.99 -27.29 3.98
N LEU A 127 -4.17 -26.53 2.90
CA LEU A 127 -4.26 -27.05 1.54
C LEU A 127 -2.97 -27.77 1.13
N GLN A 128 -1.78 -27.20 1.40
CA GLN A 128 -0.52 -27.88 1.12
C GLN A 128 -0.34 -29.18 1.92
N LEU A 129 -0.75 -29.21 3.19
CA LEU A 129 -0.70 -30.41 4.01
C LEU A 129 -1.65 -31.50 3.47
N GLN A 130 -2.85 -31.14 3.04
CA GLN A 130 -3.78 -32.09 2.41
C GLN A 130 -3.25 -32.64 1.09
N LEU A 131 -2.66 -31.79 0.23
CA LEU A 131 -2.02 -32.23 -1.01
C LEU A 131 -0.83 -33.19 -0.75
N ARG A 132 0.00 -32.91 0.27
CA ARG A 132 1.10 -33.82 0.69
C ARG A 132 0.57 -35.16 1.20
N ARG A 133 -0.51 -35.17 1.99
CA ARG A 133 -1.17 -36.40 2.46
C ARG A 133 -1.72 -37.22 1.30
N ARG A 134 -2.32 -36.59 0.28
CA ARG A 134 -2.79 -37.28 -0.94
C ARG A 134 -1.65 -37.86 -1.77
N LYS A 135 -0.55 -37.11 -1.99
CA LYS A 135 0.64 -37.63 -2.68
C LYS A 135 1.26 -38.84 -1.96
N LYS A 136 1.25 -38.85 -0.62
CA LYS A 136 1.70 -40.00 0.19
C LYS A 136 0.72 -41.19 0.19
N LYS A 137 -0.57 -40.97 -0.11
CA LYS A 137 -1.61 -42.02 -0.17
C LYS A 137 -1.74 -42.66 -1.56
N SER A 138 -0.99 -42.17 -2.55
CA SER A 138 -0.91 -42.73 -3.91
C SER A 138 0.44 -43.38 -4.23
N PRO A 139 0.85 -44.45 -3.50
CA PRO A 139 1.65 -45.50 -4.10
C PRO A 139 0.92 -46.85 -4.00
N GLY A 140 0.44 -47.35 -5.15
CA GLY A 140 0.11 -48.76 -5.35
C GLY A 140 -1.29 -49.21 -4.97
N SER A 141 -2.28 -48.93 -5.81
CA SER A 141 -3.48 -49.78 -5.91
C SER A 141 -3.68 -50.19 -7.37
N SER A 142 -2.96 -51.23 -7.79
CA SER A 142 -3.27 -51.96 -9.02
C SER A 142 -2.65 -53.36 -8.98
N GLY A 143 -3.55 -54.36 -8.88
CA GLY A 143 -3.34 -55.79 -9.20
C GLY A 143 -3.08 -56.70 -7.98
N SER A 144 -3.83 -57.76 -7.68
CA SER A 144 -4.90 -58.46 -8.42
C SER A 144 -5.65 -59.39 -7.46
N LEU A 145 -6.96 -59.46 -7.58
CA LEU A 145 -7.82 -60.56 -7.12
C LEU A 145 -8.08 -61.45 -8.33
N SER A 146 -7.75 -62.75 -8.27
CA SER A 146 -8.54 -63.85 -8.84
C SER A 146 -7.76 -65.18 -8.78
N ASP A 147 -8.41 -66.16 -8.15
CA ASP A 147 -8.23 -67.62 -8.09
C ASP A 147 -6.97 -68.24 -7.45
#